data_AF-A0A1W6MJY7-F1
#
_entry.id   AF-A0A1W6MJY7-F1
#
_cell.length_a   1.000
_cell.length_b   1.000
_cell.length_c   1.000
_cell.angle_alpha   90.00
_cell.angle_beta   90.00
_cell.angle_gamma   90.00
#
_symmetry.space_group_name_H-M   'P 1'
#
loop_
_entity.id
_entity.type
_entity.pdbx_description
1 polymer ?
#
loop_
_entity_poly.entity_id
_entity_poly.type
_entity_poly.pdbx_seq_one_letter_code
_entity_poly.pdbx_strand_id
1 'polypeptide(L)'
;MKPHQKVILESYAFFAGLNVKNKKEFEHRVANFIADKDFKHRYGTPVTDEQKALISAVACRLSFGRRSYLFPTLDTILIFDQAFTSPINSNLHKGEFNPAAKVVALSWADFKEGMDITNDNLHLGIHEFTHVMHFESEQMDDIDAMRYHKYHQVILKFLMQPGTREKLDQTRFFRDYAFTNQYEFMAVLTEYFFESTEEFEQTFPDLFNAIQKALLYKKEWLFKI
;
A
#
# COMPACT_ATOMS: atom_id res chain seq x y z
N MET A 1 2.36 -1.98 -21.81
CA MET A 1 1.16 -2.60 -21.21
C MET A 1 0.37 -3.28 -22.30
N LYS A 2 -0.22 -4.46 -22.04
CA LYS A 2 -1.11 -5.10 -23.03
C LYS A 2 -2.44 -4.34 -23.11
N PRO A 3 -3.16 -4.37 -24.26
CA PRO A 3 -4.44 -3.66 -24.41
C PRO A 3 -5.48 -4.02 -23.33
N HIS A 4 -5.62 -5.30 -22.98
CA HIS A 4 -6.58 -5.74 -21.97
C HIS A 4 -6.25 -5.20 -20.56
N GLN A 5 -4.97 -5.21 -20.18
CA GLN A 5 -4.49 -4.63 -18.91
C GLN A 5 -4.78 -3.13 -18.82
N LYS A 6 -4.71 -2.41 -19.95
CA LYS A 6 -5.06 -0.99 -20.00
C LYS A 6 -6.55 -0.74 -19.76
N VAL A 7 -7.42 -1.55 -20.36
CA VAL A 7 -8.88 -1.45 -20.13
C VAL A 7 -9.20 -1.71 -18.65
N ILE A 8 -8.54 -2.69 -18.03
CA ILE A 8 -8.68 -2.94 -16.59
C ILE A 8 -8.25 -1.70 -15.79
N LEU A 9 -7.10 -1.10 -16.13
CA LEU A 9 -6.60 0.09 -15.45
C LEU A 9 -7.55 1.30 -15.58
N GLU A 10 -8.25 1.44 -16.71
CA GLU A 10 -9.23 2.51 -16.93
C GLU A 10 -10.45 2.43 -16.01
N SER A 11 -10.79 1.23 -15.53
CA SER A 11 -11.86 1.03 -14.54
C SER A 11 -11.43 1.37 -13.10
N TYR A 12 -10.13 1.49 -12.83
CA TYR A 12 -9.63 1.81 -11.50
C TYR A 12 -9.82 3.30 -11.18
N ALA A 13 -10.58 3.62 -10.15
CA ALA A 13 -10.99 4.98 -9.84
C ALA A 13 -9.83 5.96 -9.64
N PHE A 14 -8.74 5.52 -8.97
CA PHE A 14 -7.53 6.32 -8.85
C PHE A 14 -6.98 6.71 -10.23
N PHE A 15 -6.84 5.75 -11.15
CA PHE A 15 -6.37 6.05 -12.50
C PHE A 15 -7.35 6.97 -13.24
N ALA A 16 -8.66 6.73 -13.13
CA ALA A 16 -9.70 7.51 -13.80
C ALA A 16 -9.65 9.00 -13.43
N GLY A 17 -9.38 9.33 -12.17
CA GLY A 17 -9.30 10.72 -11.69
C GLY A 17 -7.97 11.45 -11.97
N LEU A 18 -6.93 10.74 -12.43
CA LEU A 18 -5.67 11.39 -12.81
C LEU A 18 -5.83 12.25 -14.09
N ASN A 19 -5.10 13.37 -14.14
CA ASN A 19 -4.97 14.16 -15.36
C ASN A 19 -4.18 13.39 -16.46
N VAL A 20 -4.23 13.86 -17.70
CA VAL A 20 -3.62 13.18 -18.86
C VAL A 20 -2.12 12.89 -18.67
N LYS A 21 -1.37 13.82 -18.07
CA LYS A 21 0.07 13.64 -17.82
C LYS A 21 0.30 12.53 -16.80
N ASN A 22 -0.42 12.59 -15.68
CA ASN A 22 -0.29 11.62 -14.59
C ASN A 22 -0.80 10.24 -15.00
N LYS A 23 -1.84 10.14 -15.84
CA LYS A 23 -2.28 8.87 -16.45
C LYS A 23 -1.18 8.21 -17.25
N LYS A 24 -0.48 8.96 -18.12
CA LYS A 24 0.64 8.43 -18.92
C LYS A 24 1.78 7.94 -18.03
N GLU A 25 2.14 8.71 -16.99
CA GLU A 25 3.16 8.33 -16.03
C GLU A 25 2.76 7.06 -15.27
N PHE A 26 1.53 7.00 -14.77
CA PHE A 26 1.02 5.85 -14.03
C PHE A 26 0.95 4.59 -14.90
N GLU A 27 0.43 4.69 -16.13
CA GLU A 27 0.40 3.59 -17.10
C GLU A 27 1.82 3.06 -17.36
N HIS A 28 2.80 3.95 -17.53
CA HIS A 28 4.19 3.55 -17.70
C HIS A 28 4.73 2.80 -16.46
N ARG A 29 4.51 3.33 -15.25
CA ARG A 29 4.97 2.71 -14.00
C ARG A 29 4.34 1.33 -13.79
N VAL A 30 3.03 1.20 -14.01
CA VAL A 30 2.32 -0.09 -13.92
C VAL A 30 2.87 -1.09 -14.93
N ALA A 31 3.12 -0.67 -16.17
CA ALA A 31 3.70 -1.55 -17.18
C ALA A 31 5.10 -2.05 -16.79
N ASN A 32 5.93 -1.17 -16.22
CA ASN A 32 7.26 -1.55 -15.76
C ASN A 32 7.20 -2.46 -14.55
N PHE A 33 6.32 -2.20 -13.58
CA PHE A 33 6.13 -3.08 -12.42
C PHE A 33 5.69 -4.48 -12.85
N ILE A 34 4.75 -4.59 -13.80
CA ILE A 34 4.33 -5.89 -14.36
C ILE A 34 5.50 -6.64 -15.01
N ALA A 35 6.42 -5.91 -15.66
CA ALA A 35 7.57 -6.50 -16.34
C ALA A 35 8.72 -6.87 -15.38
N ASP A 36 8.83 -6.15 -14.26
CA ASP A 36 9.88 -6.29 -13.26
C ASP A 36 9.59 -7.42 -12.27
N LYS A 37 8.31 -7.66 -11.93
CA LYS A 37 7.91 -8.66 -10.93
C LYS A 37 7.52 -10.00 -11.51
N ASP A 38 7.83 -11.05 -10.75
CA ASP A 38 7.37 -12.40 -11.04
C ASP A 38 6.00 -12.63 -10.37
N PHE A 39 4.97 -12.84 -11.18
CA PHE A 39 3.62 -13.12 -10.68
C PHE A 39 3.33 -14.61 -10.76
N LYS A 40 3.07 -15.22 -9.60
CA LYS A 40 2.80 -16.66 -9.48
C LYS A 40 1.47 -16.89 -8.80
N HIS A 41 0.74 -17.87 -9.31
CA HIS A 41 -0.36 -18.46 -8.56
C HIS A 41 0.15 -19.61 -7.71
N ARG A 42 -0.26 -19.71 -6.44
CA ARG A 42 0.19 -20.78 -5.55
C ARG A 42 -0.08 -22.17 -6.11
N TYR A 43 -1.25 -22.36 -6.72
CA TYR A 43 -1.69 -23.65 -7.24
C TYR A 43 -1.31 -23.89 -8.71
N GLY A 44 -0.42 -23.07 -9.28
CA GLY A 44 0.09 -23.25 -10.65
C GLY A 44 -0.89 -22.91 -11.77
N THR A 45 -2.05 -22.30 -11.46
CA THR A 45 -2.94 -21.74 -12.47
C THR A 45 -2.33 -20.49 -13.12
N PRO A 46 -2.69 -20.15 -14.36
CA PRO A 46 -2.20 -18.94 -14.99
C PRO A 46 -2.69 -17.69 -14.24
N VAL A 47 -1.77 -16.78 -13.90
CA VAL A 47 -2.12 -15.46 -13.35
C VAL A 47 -2.80 -14.63 -14.43
N THR A 48 -3.97 -14.08 -14.12
CA THR A 48 -4.78 -13.31 -15.07
C THR A 48 -4.19 -11.93 -15.33
N ASP A 49 -4.58 -11.31 -16.45
CA ASP A 49 -4.20 -9.91 -16.73
C ASP A 49 -4.84 -8.93 -15.71
N GLU A 50 -6.01 -9.25 -15.16
CA GLU A 50 -6.65 -8.45 -14.11
C GLU A 50 -5.82 -8.46 -12.81
N GLN A 51 -5.42 -9.65 -12.35
CA GLN A 51 -4.55 -9.79 -11.18
C GLN A 51 -3.26 -8.99 -11.34
N LYS A 52 -2.57 -9.13 -12.48
CA LYS A 52 -1.35 -8.37 -12.76
C LYS A 52 -1.60 -6.87 -12.78
N ALA A 53 -2.63 -6.42 -13.48
CA ALA A 53 -2.91 -4.99 -13.65
C ALA A 53 -3.30 -4.33 -12.32
N LEU A 54 -4.23 -4.92 -11.55
CA LEU A 54 -4.75 -4.32 -10.32
C LEU A 54 -3.72 -4.35 -9.19
N ILE A 55 -3.01 -5.46 -8.99
CA ILE A 55 -1.93 -5.54 -7.97
C ILE A 55 -0.84 -4.50 -8.26
N SER A 56 -0.42 -4.41 -9.52
CA SER A 56 0.58 -3.43 -9.95
C SER A 56 0.07 -1.99 -9.80
N ALA A 57 -1.22 -1.75 -10.08
CA ALA A 57 -1.83 -0.43 -9.91
C ALA A 57 -1.84 0.00 -8.44
N VAL A 58 -2.13 -0.90 -7.49
CA VAL A 58 -2.10 -0.58 -6.06
C VAL A 58 -0.67 -0.27 -5.60
N ALA A 59 0.32 -1.08 -5.98
CA ALA A 59 1.73 -0.81 -5.68
C ALA A 59 2.18 0.55 -6.25
N CYS A 60 1.82 0.84 -7.49
CA CYS A 60 2.14 2.10 -8.16
C CYS A 60 1.37 3.30 -7.59
N ARG A 61 0.16 3.10 -7.06
CA ARG A 61 -0.62 4.16 -6.37
C ARG A 61 0.08 4.56 -5.08
N LEU A 62 0.45 3.57 -4.26
CA LEU A 62 1.16 3.80 -3.01
C LEU A 62 2.48 4.56 -3.25
N SER A 63 3.23 4.16 -4.28
CA SER A 63 4.55 4.72 -4.59
C SER A 63 4.52 5.89 -5.60
N PHE A 64 3.36 6.46 -5.92
CA PHE A 64 3.23 7.39 -7.04
C PHE A 64 4.09 8.65 -6.91
N GLY A 65 4.27 9.16 -5.69
CA GLY A 65 5.13 10.31 -5.42
C GLY A 65 6.64 10.01 -5.41
N ARG A 66 7.02 8.73 -5.34
CA ARG A 66 8.41 8.26 -5.19
C ARG A 66 9.07 8.06 -6.55
N ARG A 67 10.40 8.09 -6.58
CA ARG A 67 11.22 7.64 -7.72
C ARG A 67 11.44 6.13 -7.67
N SER A 68 11.66 5.57 -6.48
CA SER A 68 11.71 4.13 -6.25
C SER A 68 10.29 3.57 -6.14
N TYR A 69 9.67 3.33 -7.30
CA TYR A 69 8.29 2.81 -7.42
C TYR A 69 8.24 1.31 -7.74
N LEU A 70 9.39 0.69 -8.00
CA LEU A 70 9.48 -0.73 -8.35
C LEU A 70 9.67 -1.63 -7.14
N PHE A 71 9.86 -1.11 -5.93
CA PHE A 71 10.09 -1.93 -4.73
C PHE A 71 11.23 -2.97 -4.93
N PRO A 72 12.50 -2.53 -5.02
CA PRO A 72 13.66 -3.40 -5.30
C PRO A 72 13.90 -4.53 -4.28
N THR A 73 13.27 -4.49 -3.10
CA THR A 73 13.33 -5.61 -2.12
C THR A 73 12.26 -6.68 -2.32
N LEU A 74 11.42 -6.54 -3.35
CA LEU A 74 10.34 -7.45 -3.70
C LEU A 74 10.56 -8.03 -5.08
N ASP A 75 10.63 -9.36 -5.20
CA ASP A 75 10.85 -10.02 -6.49
C ASP A 75 9.57 -10.72 -6.97
N THR A 76 8.81 -11.34 -6.06
CA THR A 76 7.65 -12.17 -6.41
C THR A 76 6.35 -11.72 -5.74
N ILE A 77 5.27 -11.68 -6.53
CA ILE A 77 3.90 -11.61 -6.06
C ILE A 77 3.29 -13.01 -6.12
N LEU A 78 2.98 -13.58 -4.97
CA LEU A 78 2.36 -14.90 -4.84
C LEU A 78 0.86 -14.75 -4.55
N ILE A 79 0.02 -15.29 -5.44
CA ILE A 79 -1.43 -15.12 -5.39
C ILE A 79 -2.09 -16.42 -4.96
N PHE A 80 -3.00 -16.29 -4.01
CA PHE A 80 -3.95 -17.32 -3.57
C PHE A 80 -5.36 -16.88 -3.94
N ASP A 81 -6.27 -17.81 -4.16
CA ASP A 81 -7.68 -17.47 -4.44
C ASP A 81 -8.39 -16.89 -3.20
N GLN A 82 -7.97 -17.32 -2.01
CA GLN A 82 -8.57 -17.01 -0.70
C GLN A 82 -7.48 -16.87 0.36
N ALA A 83 -7.86 -16.50 1.59
CA ALA A 83 -6.99 -16.52 2.75
C ALA A 83 -6.27 -17.88 2.92
N PHE A 84 -5.02 -17.84 3.37
CA PHE A 84 -4.12 -18.98 3.36
C PHE A 84 -3.38 -19.14 4.69
N THR A 85 -2.99 -20.36 5.03
CA THR A 85 -2.18 -20.61 6.23
C THR A 85 -0.70 -20.32 5.94
N SER A 86 -0.09 -19.41 6.70
CA SER A 86 1.35 -19.11 6.54
C SER A 86 2.19 -20.31 6.96
N PRO A 87 3.18 -20.72 6.15
CA PRO A 87 4.10 -21.78 6.53
C PRO A 87 5.06 -21.36 7.66
N ILE A 88 5.16 -20.05 7.96
CA ILE A 88 6.10 -19.50 8.96
C ILE A 88 5.52 -19.64 10.37
N ASN A 89 4.25 -19.31 10.55
CA ASN A 89 3.61 -19.23 11.87
C ASN A 89 2.32 -20.06 11.99
N SER A 90 1.88 -20.74 10.93
CA SER A 90 0.65 -21.55 10.89
C SER A 90 -0.66 -20.80 11.16
N ASN A 91 -0.64 -19.46 11.17
CA ASN A 91 -1.85 -18.65 11.27
C ASN A 91 -2.51 -18.49 9.89
N LEU A 92 -3.81 -18.21 9.88
CA LEU A 92 -4.53 -17.82 8.69
C LEU A 92 -4.22 -16.35 8.36
N HIS A 93 -3.76 -16.08 7.15
CA HIS A 93 -3.42 -14.76 6.65
C HIS A 93 -4.20 -14.43 5.38
N LYS A 94 -4.52 -13.14 5.23
CA LYS A 94 -5.04 -12.58 3.98
C LYS A 94 -3.89 -12.06 3.10
N GLY A 95 -2.82 -11.57 3.72
CA GLY A 95 -1.58 -11.17 3.07
C GLY A 95 -0.39 -11.42 3.98
N GLU A 96 0.79 -11.55 3.38
CA GLU A 96 2.04 -11.71 4.12
C GLU A 96 3.22 -11.25 3.26
N PHE A 97 4.00 -10.29 3.76
CA PHE A 97 5.32 -9.99 3.21
C PHE A 97 6.41 -10.84 3.91
N ASN A 98 7.16 -11.60 3.12
CA ASN A 98 8.35 -12.32 3.57
C ASN A 98 9.61 -11.65 3.00
N PRO A 99 10.36 -10.86 3.81
CA PRO A 99 11.54 -10.13 3.33
C PRO A 99 12.69 -11.04 2.90
N ALA A 100 12.89 -12.17 3.59
CA ALA A 100 13.99 -13.10 3.29
C ALA A 100 13.80 -13.78 1.92
N ALA A 101 12.55 -14.10 1.57
CA ALA A 101 12.20 -14.66 0.28
C ALA A 101 11.90 -13.60 -0.79
N LYS A 102 11.80 -12.32 -0.40
CA LYS A 102 11.35 -11.21 -1.25
C LYS A 102 10.01 -11.49 -1.93
N VAL A 103 9.05 -12.00 -1.15
CA VAL A 103 7.72 -12.39 -1.63
C VAL A 103 6.65 -11.63 -0.87
N VAL A 104 5.69 -11.06 -1.60
CA VAL A 104 4.39 -10.67 -1.04
C VAL A 104 3.37 -11.73 -1.45
N ALA A 105 2.74 -12.36 -0.48
CA ALA A 105 1.63 -13.29 -0.68
C ALA A 105 0.29 -12.57 -0.46
N LEU A 106 -0.70 -12.81 -1.32
CA LEU A 106 -2.01 -12.14 -1.28
C LEU A 106 -3.16 -13.12 -1.56
N SER A 107 -4.22 -13.02 -0.76
CA SER A 107 -5.55 -13.52 -1.08
C SER A 107 -6.20 -12.60 -2.11
N TRP A 108 -6.53 -13.14 -3.28
CA TRP A 108 -7.15 -12.38 -4.36
C TRP A 108 -8.55 -11.89 -3.99
N ALA A 109 -9.33 -12.71 -3.30
CA ALA A 109 -10.67 -12.32 -2.84
C ALA A 109 -10.62 -11.09 -1.91
N ASP A 110 -9.75 -11.12 -0.90
CA ASP A 110 -9.59 -10.00 0.04
C ASP A 110 -8.94 -8.78 -0.62
N PHE A 111 -8.00 -9.00 -1.55
CA PHE A 111 -7.40 -7.90 -2.32
C PHE A 111 -8.45 -7.17 -3.17
N LYS A 112 -9.36 -7.91 -3.83
CA LYS A 112 -10.44 -7.33 -4.63
C LYS A 112 -11.47 -6.63 -3.75
N GLU A 113 -11.87 -7.25 -2.63
CA GLU A 113 -12.81 -6.63 -1.68
C GLU A 113 -12.31 -5.27 -1.19
N GLY A 114 -11.05 -5.18 -0.76
CA GLY A 114 -10.44 -3.91 -0.32
C GLY A 114 -10.15 -2.92 -1.45
N MET A 115 -10.32 -3.30 -2.72
CA MET A 115 -10.34 -2.34 -3.84
C MET A 115 -11.75 -1.84 -4.15
N ASP A 116 -12.75 -2.70 -3.97
CA ASP A 116 -14.15 -2.41 -4.31
C ASP A 116 -14.84 -1.62 -3.17
N ILE A 117 -14.44 -1.85 -1.92
CA ILE A 117 -14.86 -1.07 -0.74
C ILE A 117 -13.75 -0.08 -0.41
N THR A 118 -14.00 1.21 -0.59
CA THR A 118 -12.97 2.27 -0.52
C THR A 118 -13.06 3.14 0.73
N ASN A 119 -13.89 2.75 1.71
CA ASN A 119 -14.23 3.56 2.88
C ASN A 119 -14.35 2.76 4.19
N ASP A 120 -13.96 1.48 4.20
CA ASP A 120 -13.90 0.67 5.42
C ASP A 120 -12.50 0.67 6.05
N ASN A 121 -11.54 1.33 5.39
CA ASN A 121 -10.14 1.39 5.77
C ASN A 121 -9.45 0.03 5.74
N LEU A 122 -9.91 -0.95 4.95
CA LEU A 122 -9.37 -2.31 4.87
C LEU A 122 -8.82 -2.61 3.47
N HIS A 123 -7.68 -2.02 3.13
CA HIS A 123 -7.08 -2.18 1.80
C HIS A 123 -5.84 -3.07 1.84
N LEU A 124 -6.04 -4.39 1.69
CA LEU A 124 -4.98 -5.40 1.80
C LEU A 124 -3.73 -5.08 0.95
N GLY A 125 -3.92 -4.68 -0.31
CA GLY A 125 -2.79 -4.32 -1.18
C GLY A 125 -1.97 -3.14 -0.64
N ILE A 126 -2.62 -2.05 -0.22
CA ILE A 126 -1.94 -0.88 0.36
C ILE A 126 -1.20 -1.31 1.63
N HIS A 127 -1.85 -2.15 2.46
CA HIS A 127 -1.28 -2.67 3.69
C HIS A 127 0.04 -3.42 3.45
N GLU A 128 0.02 -4.48 2.62
CA GLU A 128 1.19 -5.31 2.36
C GLU A 128 2.32 -4.54 1.66
N PHE A 129 2.00 -3.71 0.65
CA PHE A 129 3.04 -2.90 0.00
C PHE A 129 3.62 -1.82 0.91
N THR A 130 2.90 -1.39 1.95
CA THR A 130 3.45 -0.51 2.97
C THR A 130 4.49 -1.23 3.82
N HIS A 131 4.28 -2.51 4.17
CA HIS A 131 5.30 -3.31 4.85
C HIS A 131 6.58 -3.44 4.02
N VAL A 132 6.44 -3.66 2.70
CA VAL A 132 7.61 -3.66 1.78
C VAL A 132 8.32 -2.32 1.79
N MET A 133 7.59 -1.21 1.65
CA MET A 133 8.17 0.14 1.66
C MET A 133 8.87 0.47 2.98
N HIS A 134 8.29 0.04 4.11
CA HIS A 134 8.89 0.20 5.42
C HIS A 134 10.20 -0.57 5.50
N PHE A 135 10.21 -1.85 5.11
CA PHE A 135 11.42 -2.65 5.08
C PHE A 135 12.52 -2.02 4.21
N GLU A 136 12.18 -1.50 3.02
CA GLU A 136 13.13 -0.75 2.18
C GLU A 136 13.74 0.45 2.90
N SER A 137 12.92 1.17 3.68
CA SER A 137 13.40 2.32 4.45
C SER A 137 14.41 1.97 5.54
N GLU A 138 14.47 0.70 5.96
CA GLU A 138 15.43 0.20 6.94
C GLU A 138 16.68 -0.42 6.28
N GLN A 139 16.57 -0.86 5.03
CA GLN A 139 17.65 -1.59 4.33
C GLN A 139 18.40 -0.76 3.28
N MET A 140 17.83 0.36 2.85
CA MET A 140 18.33 1.12 1.70
C MET A 140 18.64 2.58 2.04
N ASP A 141 19.64 3.13 1.37
CA ASP A 141 20.13 4.50 1.57
C ASP A 141 19.72 5.45 0.43
N ASP A 142 18.78 5.06 -0.44
CA ASP A 142 18.28 5.97 -1.47
C ASP A 142 17.38 7.08 -0.87
N ILE A 143 17.18 8.15 -1.62
CA ILE A 143 16.48 9.34 -1.14
C ILE A 143 15.04 9.07 -0.69
N ASP A 144 14.35 8.10 -1.31
CA ASP A 144 12.96 7.78 -0.98
C ASP A 144 12.90 6.88 0.27
N ALA A 145 13.86 5.96 0.42
CA ALA A 145 14.04 5.15 1.63
C ALA A 145 14.38 6.02 2.85
N MET A 146 15.42 6.85 2.77
CA MET A 146 15.82 7.77 3.84
C MET A 146 14.69 8.72 4.24
N ARG A 147 13.90 9.19 3.26
CA ARG A 147 12.76 10.06 3.52
C ARG A 147 11.65 9.34 4.27
N TYR A 148 11.26 8.15 3.82
CA TYR A 148 10.23 7.35 4.48
C TYR A 148 10.67 7.04 5.93
N HIS A 149 11.91 6.60 6.11
CA HIS A 149 12.48 6.33 7.44
C HIS A 149 12.41 7.57 8.35
N LYS A 150 12.83 8.74 7.86
CA LYS A 150 12.75 10.00 8.62
C LYS A 150 11.33 10.30 9.09
N TYR A 151 10.33 10.19 8.21
CA TYR A 151 8.95 10.51 8.58
C TYR A 151 8.27 9.42 9.40
N HIS A 152 8.67 8.15 9.24
CA HIS A 152 8.31 7.10 10.19
C HIS A 152 8.77 7.46 11.60
N GLN A 153 10.02 7.89 11.79
CA GLN A 153 10.52 8.34 13.10
C GLN A 153 9.77 9.58 13.64
N VAL A 154 9.31 10.47 12.76
CA VAL A 154 8.45 11.61 13.16
C VAL A 154 7.08 11.13 13.64
N ILE A 155 6.47 10.17 12.93
CA ILE A 155 5.19 9.56 13.32
C ILE A 155 5.30 8.89 14.69
N LEU A 156 6.34 8.06 14.92
CA LEU A 156 6.56 7.43 16.22
C LEU A 156 6.70 8.45 17.35
N LYS A 157 7.42 9.55 17.11
CA LYS A 157 7.52 10.65 18.09
C LYS A 157 6.17 11.28 18.38
N PHE A 158 5.30 11.46 17.39
CA PHE A 158 3.94 11.94 17.62
C PHE A 158 3.11 10.98 18.47
N LEU A 159 3.21 9.67 18.24
CA LEU A 159 2.50 8.66 19.04
C LEU A 159 2.92 8.64 20.51
N MET A 160 4.15 9.02 20.81
CA MET A 160 4.66 9.10 22.18
C MET A 160 4.26 10.40 22.91
N GLN A 161 3.66 11.38 22.21
CA GLN A 161 3.19 12.60 22.86
C GLN A 161 1.92 12.33 23.68
N PRO A 162 1.87 12.73 24.97
CA PRO A 162 0.71 12.46 25.84
C PRO A 162 -0.63 12.85 25.23
N GLY A 163 -0.73 14.06 24.67
CA GLY A 163 -1.97 14.56 24.06
C GLY A 163 -2.40 13.78 22.81
N THR A 164 -1.44 13.26 22.02
CA THR A 164 -1.76 12.44 20.84
C THR A 164 -2.31 11.08 21.27
N ARG A 165 -1.67 10.44 22.26
CA ARG A 165 -2.10 9.14 22.76
C ARG A 165 -3.49 9.22 23.38
N GLU A 166 -3.74 10.21 24.23
CA GLU A 166 -5.07 10.43 24.81
C GLU A 166 -6.12 10.67 23.72
N LYS A 167 -5.80 11.46 22.70
CA LYS A 167 -6.71 11.69 21.57
C LYS A 167 -6.99 10.40 20.79
N LEU A 168 -5.98 9.58 20.53
CA LEU A 168 -6.14 8.28 19.86
C LEU A 168 -7.07 7.35 20.66
N ASP A 169 -6.87 7.28 21.98
CA ASP A 169 -7.70 6.45 22.87
C ASP A 169 -9.16 6.95 22.94
N GLN A 170 -9.36 8.27 22.92
CA GLN A 170 -10.68 8.90 22.99
C GLN A 170 -11.47 8.77 21.68
N THR A 171 -10.82 9.01 20.54
CA THR A 171 -11.52 8.99 19.24
C THR A 171 -11.68 7.59 18.68
N ARG A 172 -10.79 6.65 19.04
CA ARG A 172 -10.72 5.30 18.47
C ARG A 172 -10.71 5.32 16.93
N PHE A 173 -10.03 6.32 16.38
CA PHE A 173 -10.05 6.57 14.94
C PHE A 173 -9.42 5.44 14.14
N PHE A 174 -8.24 4.97 14.55
CA PHE A 174 -7.62 3.79 13.94
C PHE A 174 -8.15 2.51 14.60
N ARG A 175 -8.35 1.47 13.79
CA ARG A 175 -8.72 0.13 14.28
C ARG A 175 -7.68 -0.43 15.25
N ASP A 176 -8.12 -1.24 16.22
CA ASP A 176 -7.27 -1.82 17.28
C ASP A 176 -6.01 -2.52 16.74
N TYR A 177 -6.13 -3.16 15.58
CA TYR A 177 -5.03 -3.86 14.91
C TYR A 177 -3.80 -2.96 14.65
N ALA A 178 -4.00 -1.65 14.43
CA ALA A 178 -2.93 -0.68 14.25
C ALA A 178 -1.95 -0.64 15.43
N PHE A 179 -2.41 -1.00 16.64
CA PHE A 179 -1.61 -0.92 17.86
C PHE A 179 -0.90 -2.23 18.22
N THR A 180 -0.90 -3.21 17.31
CA THR A 180 -0.16 -4.48 17.48
C THR A 180 1.35 -4.23 17.55
N ASN A 181 1.90 -3.42 16.65
CA ASN A 181 3.28 -2.95 16.65
C ASN A 181 3.44 -1.75 15.69
N GLN A 182 4.63 -1.15 15.63
CA GLN A 182 4.88 0.02 14.76
C GLN A 182 4.73 -0.23 13.26
N TYR A 183 5.00 -1.46 12.79
CA TYR A 183 4.89 -1.82 11.37
C TYR A 183 3.41 -1.88 10.97
N GLU A 184 2.59 -2.54 11.78
CA GLU A 184 1.13 -2.57 11.59
C GLU A 184 0.53 -1.17 11.68
N PHE A 185 1.01 -0.35 12.62
CA PHE A 185 0.56 1.03 12.71
C PHE A 185 0.79 1.80 11.40
N MET A 186 1.98 1.68 10.81
CA MET A 186 2.30 2.36 9.55
C MET A 186 1.44 1.88 8.38
N ALA A 187 1.18 0.58 8.30
CA ALA A 187 0.31 0.01 7.27
C ALA A 187 -1.13 0.49 7.41
N VAL A 188 -1.71 0.41 8.62
CA VAL A 188 -3.08 0.91 8.90
C VAL A 188 -3.17 2.41 8.68
N LEU A 189 -2.21 3.19 9.17
CA LEU A 189 -2.19 4.63 8.97
C LEU A 189 -2.18 4.99 7.47
N THR A 190 -1.55 4.17 6.63
CA THR A 190 -1.50 4.37 5.18
C THR A 190 -2.81 3.97 4.50
N GLU A 191 -3.51 2.94 4.95
CA GLU A 191 -4.88 2.63 4.50
C GLU A 191 -5.80 3.84 4.74
N TYR A 192 -5.81 4.37 5.96
CA TYR A 192 -6.61 5.54 6.34
C TYR A 192 -6.22 6.80 5.57
N PHE A 193 -4.94 6.98 5.24
CA PHE A 193 -4.48 8.06 4.38
C PHE A 193 -5.13 8.05 3.00
N PHE A 194 -5.42 6.87 2.46
CA PHE A 194 -6.01 6.74 1.12
C PHE A 194 -7.53 6.63 1.13
N GLU A 195 -8.14 6.10 2.20
CA GLU A 195 -9.59 5.80 2.25
C GLU A 195 -10.38 6.80 3.09
N SER A 196 -9.79 7.35 4.14
CA SER A 196 -10.41 8.35 5.03
C SER A 196 -9.70 9.70 4.99
N THR A 197 -9.25 10.12 3.79
CA THR A 197 -8.36 11.29 3.59
C THR A 197 -8.83 12.55 4.35
N GLU A 198 -10.08 12.98 4.14
CA GLU A 198 -10.60 14.23 4.71
C GLU A 198 -10.73 14.14 6.24
N GLU A 199 -11.28 13.02 6.74
CA GLU A 199 -11.48 12.81 8.16
C GLU A 199 -10.15 12.65 8.90
N PHE A 200 -9.17 11.96 8.30
CA PHE A 200 -7.84 11.80 8.85
C PHE A 200 -7.09 13.14 8.91
N GLU A 201 -7.15 13.95 7.85
CA GLU A 201 -6.54 15.28 7.85
C GLU A 201 -7.13 16.18 8.95
N GLN A 202 -8.45 16.13 9.16
CA GLN A 202 -9.11 16.94 10.20
C GLN A 202 -8.81 16.42 11.62
N THR A 203 -8.81 15.10 11.80
CA THR A 203 -8.70 14.49 13.13
C THR A 203 -7.24 14.44 13.60
N PHE A 204 -6.29 14.10 12.73
CA PHE A 204 -4.87 14.00 13.07
C PHE A 204 -3.99 14.68 12.01
N PRO A 205 -4.06 16.01 11.87
CA PRO A 205 -3.36 16.75 10.81
C PRO A 205 -1.85 16.53 10.80
N ASP A 206 -1.22 16.39 11.97
CA ASP A 206 0.22 16.16 12.08
C ASP A 206 0.64 14.78 11.57
N LEU A 207 -0.13 13.73 11.89
CA LEU A 207 0.08 12.37 11.38
C LEU A 207 -0.17 12.32 9.87
N PHE A 208 -1.28 12.93 9.41
CA PHE A 208 -1.62 13.04 7.99
C PHE A 208 -0.50 13.71 7.19
N ASN A 209 0.01 14.85 7.67
CA ASN A 209 1.11 15.58 7.03
C ASN A 209 2.41 14.76 7.02
N ALA A 210 2.70 14.02 8.10
CA ALA A 210 3.89 13.19 8.18
C ALA A 210 3.86 12.05 7.15
N ILE A 211 2.76 11.30 7.03
CA ILE A 211 2.64 10.24 6.02
C ILE A 211 2.61 10.80 4.59
N GLN A 212 1.92 11.93 4.37
CA GLN A 212 1.90 12.61 3.08
C GLN A 212 3.33 12.95 2.63
N LYS A 213 4.14 13.48 3.56
CA LYS A 213 5.54 13.79 3.30
C LYS A 213 6.39 12.53 3.12
N ALA A 214 6.13 11.45 3.86
CA ALA A 214 6.82 10.16 3.69
C ALA A 214 6.62 9.60 2.26
N LEU A 215 5.39 9.69 1.74
CA LEU A 215 5.00 9.16 0.43
C LEU A 215 5.25 10.12 -0.75
N LEU A 216 5.70 11.36 -0.48
CA LEU A 216 5.82 12.43 -1.49
C LEU A 216 4.50 12.70 -2.22
N TYR A 217 3.38 12.53 -1.51
CA TYR A 217 2.07 12.56 -2.14
C TYR A 217 1.53 13.99 -2.30
N LYS A 218 1.03 14.32 -3.49
CA LYS A 218 0.37 15.60 -3.74
C LYS A 218 -1.11 15.51 -3.40
N LYS A 219 -1.66 16.57 -2.81
CA LYS A 219 -3.10 16.65 -2.48
C LYS A 219 -4.00 16.50 -3.71
N GLU A 220 -3.56 16.98 -4.87
CA GLU A 220 -4.29 16.85 -6.14
C GLU A 220 -4.45 15.38 -6.62
N TRP A 221 -3.76 14.42 -5.99
CA TRP A 221 -3.88 12.98 -6.27
C TRP A 221 -4.80 12.27 -5.26
N LEU A 222 -5.23 12.96 -4.20
CA LEU A 222 -6.14 12.46 -3.16
C LEU A 222 -7.56 13.01 -3.40
N PHE A 223 -8.07 12.82 -4.62
CA PHE A 223 -9.46 13.19 -4.94
C PHE A 223 -10.43 12.11 -4.42
N LYS A 224 -11.70 12.50 -4.24
CA LYS A 224 -12.77 11.55 -3.91
C LYS A 224 -12.84 10.47 -4.99
N ILE A 225 -12.65 9.24 -4.57
CA ILE A 225 -12.86 8.02 -5.35
C ILE A 225 -14.30 7.58 -5.09
#